data_AF-A0A7K2THH5-F1
#
_entry.id   AF-A0A7K2THH5-F1
#
_cell.length_a   1.000
_cell.length_b   1.000
_cell.length_c   1.000
_cell.angle_alpha   90.00
_cell.angle_beta   90.00
_cell.angle_gamma   90.00
#
_symmetry.space_group_name_H-M   'P 1'
#
loop_
_entity.id
_entity.type
_entity.pdbx_description
1 polymer ?
#
loop_
_entity_poly.entity_id
_entity_poly.type
_entity_poly.pdbx_seq_one_letter_code
_entity_poly.pdbx_strand_id
1 'polypeptide(L)'
;MTCPADQLRAAAALLRRLATAASTDPDGTPTAHWHYTALRLGRASLHGDHLTLDDDRVVSWPSLVRGGDFRRPSYMYVNHAAYAATMGPAVGLALADWLEAAAADAQEIGASPQALAVAQQLLGQP
;
A
#
# COMPACT_ATOMS: atom_id res chain seq x y z
N MET A 1 14.88 -25.39 -3.46
CA MET A 1 15.13 -24.17 -4.25
C MET A 1 13.82 -23.81 -4.94
N THR A 2 13.22 -22.66 -4.65
CA THR A 2 12.09 -22.14 -5.41
C THR A 2 12.61 -21.59 -6.73
N CYS A 3 11.99 -21.96 -7.85
CA CYS A 3 12.41 -21.41 -9.14
C CYS A 3 12.01 -19.92 -9.22
N PRO A 4 12.64 -19.11 -10.10
CA PRO A 4 12.30 -17.68 -10.23
C PRO A 4 10.81 -17.41 -10.45
N ALA A 5 10.13 -18.24 -11.25
CA ALA A 5 8.69 -18.13 -11.47
C ALA A 5 7.87 -18.34 -10.18
N ASP A 6 8.28 -19.25 -9.30
CA ASP A 6 7.61 -19.46 -8.00
C ASP A 6 7.77 -18.25 -7.08
N GLN A 7 8.94 -17.59 -7.10
CA GLN A 7 9.18 -16.38 -6.33
C GLN A 7 8.30 -15.22 -6.81
N LEU A 8 8.19 -15.04 -8.14
CA LEU A 8 7.33 -14.03 -8.75
C LEU A 8 5.85 -14.26 -8.38
N ARG A 9 5.36 -15.51 -8.47
CA ARG A 9 4.00 -15.86 -8.03
C ARG A 9 3.78 -15.64 -6.55
N ALA A 10 4.74 -16.01 -5.71
CA ALA A 10 4.64 -15.82 -4.27
C ALA A 10 4.54 -14.31 -3.92
N ALA A 11 5.36 -13.49 -4.57
CA ALA A 11 5.31 -12.04 -4.41
C ALA A 11 3.99 -11.44 -4.94
N ALA A 12 3.52 -11.88 -6.11
CA ALA A 12 2.22 -11.47 -6.67
C ALA A 12 1.07 -11.80 -5.72
N ALA A 13 1.02 -13.03 -5.20
CA ALA A 13 -0.01 -13.48 -4.27
C ALA A 13 0.02 -12.71 -2.95
N LEU A 14 1.22 -12.45 -2.40
CA LEU A 14 1.40 -11.63 -1.21
C LEU A 14 0.87 -10.21 -1.43
N LEU A 15 1.31 -9.56 -2.50
CA LEU A 15 0.94 -8.18 -2.79
C LEU A 15 -0.54 -8.04 -3.10
N ARG A 16 -1.12 -8.97 -3.89
CA ARG A 16 -2.56 -9.01 -4.17
C ARG A 16 -3.36 -9.12 -2.88
N ARG A 17 -2.98 -10.03 -1.97
CA ARG A 17 -3.65 -10.19 -0.66
C ARG A 17 -3.60 -8.91 0.17
N LEU A 18 -2.43 -8.27 0.27
CA LEU A 18 -2.27 -7.04 1.05
C LEU A 18 -3.05 -5.88 0.42
N ALA A 19 -2.98 -5.72 -0.90
CA ALA A 19 -3.68 -4.67 -1.62
C ALA A 19 -5.21 -4.86 -1.56
N THR A 20 -5.73 -6.08 -1.75
CA THR A 20 -7.16 -6.37 -1.58
C THR A 20 -7.62 -6.06 -0.16
N ALA A 21 -6.87 -6.46 0.86
CA ALA A 21 -7.20 -6.13 2.25
C ALA A 21 -7.21 -4.61 2.50
N ALA A 22 -6.32 -3.88 1.82
CA ALA A 22 -6.20 -2.43 1.92
C ALA A 22 -7.27 -1.64 1.12
N SER A 23 -7.92 -2.29 0.14
CA SER A 23 -9.01 -1.72 -0.69
C SER A 23 -10.38 -1.69 0.01
N THR A 24 -10.47 -2.21 1.23
CA THR A 24 -11.71 -2.24 2.01
C THR A 24 -11.42 -1.95 3.48
N ASP A 25 -12.24 -1.12 4.11
CA ASP A 25 -12.15 -0.92 5.56
C ASP A 25 -12.79 -2.09 6.35
N PRO A 26 -12.65 -2.14 7.69
CA PRO A 26 -13.24 -3.19 8.51
C PRO A 26 -14.77 -3.30 8.43
N ASP A 27 -15.43 -2.24 7.98
CA ASP A 27 -16.89 -2.16 7.84
C ASP A 27 -17.35 -2.60 6.43
N GLY A 28 -16.42 -3.07 5.58
CA GLY A 28 -16.67 -3.55 4.23
C GLY A 28 -16.76 -2.44 3.18
N THR A 29 -16.37 -1.23 3.56
CA THR A 29 -16.45 -0.05 2.72
C THR A 29 -15.28 0.00 1.74
N PRO A 30 -15.49 0.23 0.43
CA PRO A 30 -14.39 0.41 -0.52
C PRO A 30 -13.53 1.64 -0.21
N THR A 31 -12.22 1.44 -0.14
CA THR A 31 -11.17 2.44 0.15
C THR A 31 -10.02 2.37 -0.85
N ALA A 32 -10.28 1.93 -2.09
CA ALA A 32 -9.25 1.70 -3.10
C ALA A 32 -8.47 2.96 -3.54
N HIS A 33 -8.98 4.15 -3.23
CA HIS A 33 -8.37 5.44 -3.53
C HIS A 33 -7.95 6.11 -2.24
N TRP A 34 -6.65 6.33 -2.10
CA TRP A 34 -6.05 6.92 -0.90
C TRP A 34 -5.65 8.35 -1.19
N HIS A 35 -6.00 9.24 -0.27
CA HIS A 35 -5.74 10.65 -0.30
C HIS A 35 -4.98 11.04 0.97
N TYR A 36 -4.20 12.11 0.88
CA TYR A 36 -3.48 12.65 2.02
C TYR A 36 -3.87 14.11 2.19
N THR A 37 -4.14 14.52 3.43
CA THR A 37 -4.54 15.89 3.73
C THR A 37 -3.84 16.47 4.94
N ALA A 38 -3.53 17.76 4.88
CA ALA A 38 -2.91 18.50 5.97
C ALA A 38 -3.86 18.61 7.16
N LEU A 39 -3.39 18.22 8.34
CA LEU A 39 -4.11 18.50 9.57
C LEU A 39 -4.32 20.00 9.67
N ARG A 40 -5.57 20.43 9.53
CA ARG A 40 -5.95 21.83 9.65
C ARG A 40 -5.69 22.27 11.09
N LEU A 41 -4.88 23.32 11.27
CA LEU A 41 -4.58 23.96 12.55
C LEU A 41 -5.83 24.03 13.45
N GLY A 42 -5.81 23.34 14.59
CA GLY A 42 -6.85 23.48 15.62
C GLY A 42 -7.26 22.22 16.40
N ARG A 43 -6.88 20.99 16.02
CA ARG A 43 -7.37 19.77 16.71
C ARG A 43 -6.41 19.12 17.71
N ALA A 44 -5.12 19.38 17.62
CA ALA A 44 -4.15 18.97 18.63
C ALA A 44 -2.90 19.81 18.38
N SER A 45 -2.09 20.06 19.41
CA SER A 45 -0.81 20.76 19.31
C SER A 45 0.26 19.98 18.50
N LEU A 46 -0.15 19.19 17.50
CA LEU A 46 0.72 18.57 16.51
C LEU A 46 1.20 19.69 15.57
N HIS A 47 2.40 20.19 15.85
CA HIS A 47 3.09 21.16 15.01
C HIS A 47 3.90 20.40 13.96
N GLY A 48 3.82 20.81 12.69
CA GLY A 48 4.61 20.27 11.59
C GLY A 48 3.84 19.35 10.63
N ASP A 49 4.56 18.91 9.60
CA ASP A 49 4.18 18.14 8.40
C ASP A 49 3.49 16.80 8.69
N HIS A 50 2.35 16.82 9.37
CA HIS A 50 1.63 15.64 9.83
C HIS A 50 0.25 15.57 9.17
N LEU A 51 0.02 14.47 8.45
CA LEU A 51 -1.18 14.21 7.66
C LEU A 51 -1.92 12.97 8.17
N THR A 52 -3.22 12.94 7.91
CA THR A 52 -4.01 11.70 7.88
C THR A 52 -4.05 11.17 6.45
N LEU A 53 -3.99 9.84 6.32
CA LEU A 53 -4.36 9.16 5.09
C LEU A 53 -5.88 8.92 5.14
N ASP A 54 -6.60 9.34 4.13
CA ASP A 54 -8.06 9.23 4.04
C ASP A 54 -8.48 8.69 2.67
N ASP A 55 -9.77 8.46 2.50
CA ASP A 55 -10.38 7.92 1.28
C ASP A 55 -11.30 8.96 0.61
N ASP A 56 -10.95 10.25 0.70
CA ASP A 56 -11.69 11.39 0.12
C ASP A 56 -13.07 11.68 0.71
N ARG A 57 -13.51 10.92 1.72
CA ARG A 57 -14.77 11.20 2.41
C ARG A 57 -14.59 12.38 3.34
N VAL A 58 -15.35 13.46 3.10
CA VAL A 58 -15.45 14.61 4.01
C VAL A 58 -16.22 14.19 5.28
N VAL A 59 -15.58 13.43 6.14
CA VAL A 59 -16.11 13.07 7.46
C VAL A 59 -15.12 13.45 8.52
N SER A 60 -15.66 13.91 9.66
CA SER A 60 -14.87 14.25 10.83
C SER A 60 -14.01 13.10 11.38
N TRP A 61 -14.29 11.86 10.90
CA TRP A 61 -13.69 10.53 11.11
C TRP A 61 -14.40 9.56 10.12
N PRO A 62 -13.75 8.58 9.44
CA PRO A 62 -12.56 7.85 9.85
C PRO A 62 -11.35 7.98 8.89
N SER A 63 -10.15 8.14 9.46
CA SER A 63 -8.89 7.99 8.73
C SER A 63 -8.62 6.51 8.45
N LEU A 64 -7.97 6.22 7.32
CA LEU A 64 -7.43 4.89 7.01
C LEU A 64 -6.41 4.44 8.07
N VAL A 65 -5.68 5.38 8.66
CA VAL A 65 -4.78 5.12 9.78
C VAL A 65 -5.57 5.20 11.08
N ARG A 66 -5.84 4.04 11.67
CA ARG A 66 -6.45 3.93 12.99
C ARG A 66 -5.38 3.82 14.07
N GLY A 67 -5.61 4.50 15.19
CA GLY A 67 -4.72 4.57 16.34
C GLY A 67 -4.73 5.97 16.97
N GLY A 68 -4.19 6.10 18.18
CA GLY A 68 -4.21 7.37 18.90
C GLY A 68 -5.56 7.69 19.56
N ASP A 69 -5.67 8.88 20.14
CA ASP A 69 -6.86 9.37 20.85
C ASP A 69 -7.24 10.78 20.40
N PHE A 70 -8.28 11.37 20.98
CA PHE A 70 -8.76 12.71 20.64
C PHE A 70 -7.75 13.84 20.92
N ARG A 71 -6.73 13.60 21.76
CA ARG A 71 -5.63 14.53 22.05
C ARG A 71 -4.41 14.28 21.18
N ARG A 72 -4.24 13.04 20.69
CA ARG A 72 -3.13 12.58 19.85
C ARG A 72 -3.66 11.64 18.78
N PRO A 73 -4.25 12.16 17.68
CA PRO A 73 -4.72 11.31 16.60
C PRO A 73 -3.54 10.55 15.97
N SER A 74 -3.82 9.44 15.30
CA SER A 74 -2.84 8.86 14.37
C SER A 74 -2.41 9.89 13.34
N TYR A 75 -1.12 9.97 13.10
CA TYR A 75 -0.55 10.83 12.07
C TYR A 75 0.59 10.11 11.35
N MET A 76 0.85 10.56 10.14
CA MET A 76 1.98 10.15 9.33
C MET A 76 2.72 11.41 8.83
N TYR A 77 4.03 11.34 8.63
CA TYR A 77 4.78 12.43 7.99
C TYR A 77 4.28 12.64 6.55
N VAL A 78 4.21 13.91 6.10
CA VAL A 78 3.71 14.30 4.76
C VAL A 78 4.28 13.42 3.65
N ASN A 79 5.60 13.30 3.58
CA ASN A 79 6.25 12.57 2.49
C ASN A 79 5.92 11.07 2.53
N HIS A 80 5.72 10.49 3.71
CA HIS A 80 5.33 9.09 3.84
C HIS A 80 3.87 8.89 3.41
N ALA A 81 2.97 9.79 3.82
CA ALA A 81 1.56 9.74 3.43
C ALA A 81 1.38 9.95 1.92
N ALA A 82 2.13 10.90 1.34
CA ALA A 82 2.12 11.14 -0.11
C ALA A 82 2.62 9.93 -0.90
N TYR A 83 3.70 9.28 -0.45
CA TYR A 83 4.18 8.05 -1.06
C TYR A 83 3.16 6.91 -0.93
N ALA A 84 2.59 6.70 0.26
CA ALA A 84 1.60 5.65 0.50
C ALA A 84 0.33 5.85 -0.34
N ALA A 85 -0.19 7.08 -0.41
CA ALA A 85 -1.34 7.42 -1.25
C ALA A 85 -1.04 7.15 -2.74
N THR A 86 0.14 7.53 -3.20
CA THR A 86 0.59 7.27 -4.58
C THR A 86 0.67 5.77 -4.87
N MET A 87 1.19 4.98 -3.93
CA MET A 87 1.34 3.53 -4.05
C MET A 87 0.06 2.75 -3.75
N GLY A 88 -1.06 3.41 -3.47
CA GLY A 88 -2.26 2.83 -2.86
C GLY A 88 -2.80 1.53 -3.48
N PRO A 89 -3.85 0.95 -2.91
CA PRO A 89 -4.26 -0.43 -3.20
C PRO A 89 -4.41 -0.77 -4.68
N ALA A 90 -4.91 0.17 -5.49
CA ALA A 90 -5.02 0.00 -6.93
C ALA A 90 -3.67 -0.23 -7.64
N VAL A 91 -2.62 0.53 -7.26
CA VAL A 91 -1.25 0.33 -7.79
C VAL A 91 -0.68 -1.00 -7.31
N GLY A 92 -0.93 -1.37 -6.05
CA GLY A 92 -0.54 -2.67 -5.52
C GLY A 92 -1.14 -3.85 -6.30
N LEU A 93 -2.43 -3.76 -6.65
CA LEU A 93 -3.10 -4.77 -7.48
C LEU A 93 -2.51 -4.84 -8.90
N ALA A 94 -2.32 -3.69 -9.54
CA ALA A 94 -1.71 -3.63 -10.87
C ALA A 94 -0.29 -4.23 -10.89
N LEU A 95 0.51 -3.98 -9.84
CA LEU A 95 1.84 -4.56 -9.71
C LEU A 95 1.79 -6.07 -9.46
N ALA A 96 0.79 -6.56 -8.73
CA ALA A 96 0.60 -8.00 -8.54
C ALA A 96 0.23 -8.71 -9.85
N ASP A 97 -0.62 -8.11 -10.69
CA ASP A 97 -0.96 -8.64 -12.01
C ASP A 97 0.26 -8.65 -12.94
N TRP A 98 1.08 -7.60 -12.90
CA TRP A 98 2.35 -7.54 -13.63
C TRP A 98 3.32 -8.64 -13.18
N LEU A 99 3.47 -8.90 -11.87
CA LEU A 99 4.32 -9.97 -11.35
C LEU A 99 3.84 -11.36 -11.77
N GLU A 100 2.52 -11.57 -11.82
CA GLU A 100 1.93 -12.83 -12.31
C GLU A 100 2.27 -13.06 -13.80
N ALA A 101 2.14 -12.02 -14.62
CA ALA A 101 2.52 -12.08 -16.03
C ALA A 101 4.03 -12.35 -16.19
N ALA A 102 4.87 -11.66 -15.42
CA ALA A 102 6.32 -11.90 -15.42
C ALA A 102 6.68 -13.32 -14.96
N ALA A 103 5.87 -13.95 -14.11
CA ALA A 103 6.06 -15.34 -13.72
C ALA A 103 5.78 -16.32 -14.87
N ALA A 104 4.80 -16.02 -15.72
CA ALA A 104 4.54 -16.79 -16.94
C ALA A 104 5.72 -16.66 -17.90
N ASP A 105 6.18 -15.43 -18.18
CA ASP A 105 7.37 -15.18 -19.01
C ASP A 105 8.61 -15.91 -18.46
N ALA A 106 8.78 -15.92 -17.14
CA ALA A 106 9.90 -16.59 -16.49
C ALA A 106 9.96 -18.10 -16.75
N GLN A 107 8.82 -18.74 -16.98
CA GLN A 107 8.75 -20.17 -17.32
C GLN A 107 9.04 -20.45 -18.80
N GLU A 108 8.62 -19.54 -19.67
CA GLU A 108 8.70 -19.74 -21.13
C GLU A 108 10.03 -19.27 -21.71
N ILE A 109 10.46 -18.06 -21.32
CA ILE A 109 11.58 -17.35 -21.95
C ILE A 109 12.66 -16.92 -20.95
N GLY A 110 12.46 -17.19 -19.66
CA GLY A 110 13.40 -16.89 -18.58
C GLY A 110 13.06 -15.62 -17.81
N ALA A 111 13.50 -15.55 -16.55
CA ALA A 111 13.08 -14.50 -15.63
C ALA A 111 13.73 -13.13 -15.94
N SER A 112 12.91 -12.08 -15.97
CA SER A 112 13.40 -10.70 -15.93
C SER A 112 14.15 -10.44 -14.62
N PRO A 113 15.42 -9.97 -14.67
CA PRO A 113 16.17 -9.63 -13.46
C PRO A 113 15.49 -8.55 -12.62
N GLN A 114 14.81 -7.60 -13.26
CA GLN A 114 14.09 -6.51 -12.60
C GLN A 114 12.86 -7.03 -11.86
N ALA A 115 12.07 -7.91 -12.50
CA ALA A 115 10.91 -8.52 -11.86
C ALA A 115 11.32 -9.37 -10.65
N LEU A 116 12.41 -10.14 -10.79
CA LEU A 116 12.93 -10.96 -9.70
C LEU A 116 13.42 -10.10 -8.53
N ALA A 117 14.13 -9.01 -8.79
CA ALA A 117 14.57 -8.08 -7.75
C ALA A 117 13.38 -7.46 -6.99
N VAL A 118 12.32 -7.05 -7.69
CA VAL A 118 11.09 -6.55 -7.05
C VAL A 118 10.44 -7.63 -6.17
N ALA A 119 10.31 -8.86 -6.68
CA ALA A 119 9.74 -9.96 -5.92
C ALA A 119 10.55 -10.29 -4.66
N GLN A 120 11.88 -10.30 -4.75
CA GLN A 120 12.76 -10.53 -3.61
C GLN A 120 12.57 -9.46 -2.52
N GLN A 121 12.52 -8.18 -2.92
CA GLN A 121 12.25 -7.08 -1.99
C GLN A 121 10.88 -7.23 -1.30
N LEU A 122 9.83 -7.59 -2.04
CA LEU A 122 8.50 -7.84 -1.47
C LEU A 122 8.46 -9.03 -0.50
N LEU A 123 9.28 -10.05 -0.75
CA LEU A 123 9.39 -11.24 0.10
C LEU A 123 10.37 -11.04 1.27
N GLY A 124 10.99 -9.86 1.41
CA GLY A 124 11.97 -9.57 2.46
C GLY A 124 13.28 -10.36 2.29
N GLN A 125 13.62 -10.70 1.04
CA GLN A 125 14.86 -11.39 0.68
C GLN A 125 15.92 -10.37 0.24
N PRO A 126 17.19 -10.56 0.62
CA PRO A 126 18.29 -9.67 0.28
C PRO A 126 18.62 -9.65 -1.22
#